data_AF-A0AB37ARF9-F1
#
_entry.id   AF-A0AB37ARF9-F1
#
_cell.length_a   1.000
_cell.length_b   1.000
_cell.length_c   1.000
_cell.angle_alpha   90.00
_cell.angle_beta   90.00
_cell.angle_gamma   90.00
#
_symmetry.space_group_name_H-M   'P 1'
#
loop_
_entity.id
_entity.type
_entity.pdbx_description
1 polymer ?
#
loop_
_entity_poly.entity_id
_entity_poly.type
_entity_poly.pdbx_seq_one_letter_code
_entity_poly.pdbx_strand_id
1 'polypeptide(L)'
;TLPIAPVLLIVASLSAHCRALCLDFIDAQLALIDARIEAALARRRLDDRPATRELRGFAQALERARQVLLATPPRSTHTHLNAAAIEAWLDGRPATDLQPA
;
A
#
# COMPACT_ATOMS: atom_id res chain seq x y z
N THR A 1 -9.39 7.10 12.10
CA THR A 1 -8.74 6.07 11.27
C THR A 1 -7.25 6.36 11.22
N LEU A 2 -6.39 5.35 11.37
CA LEU A 2 -4.95 5.53 11.14
C LEU A 2 -4.71 5.82 9.65
N PRO A 3 -3.82 6.77 9.30
CA PRO A 3 -3.50 7.03 7.91
C PRO A 3 -2.79 5.79 7.32
N ILE A 4 -3.29 5.29 6.20
CA ILE A 4 -2.76 4.07 5.56
C ILE A 4 -1.34 4.25 5.01
N ALA A 5 -1.01 5.46 4.53
CA ALA A 5 0.30 5.75 3.93
C ALA A 5 1.49 5.51 4.89
N PRO A 6 1.51 6.02 6.14
CA PRO A 6 2.56 5.69 7.10
C PRO A 6 2.70 4.19 7.40
N VAL A 7 1.59 3.45 7.42
CA VAL A 7 1.61 1.99 7.63
C VAL A 7 2.31 1.28 6.47
N LEU A 8 2.01 1.68 5.22
CA LEU A 8 2.67 1.13 4.03
C LEU A 8 4.19 1.36 4.05
N LEU A 9 4.64 2.53 4.52
CA LEU A 9 6.08 2.82 4.65
C LEU A 9 6.78 1.88 5.65
N ILE A 10 6.12 1.58 6.78
CA ILE A 10 6.65 0.64 7.77
C ILE A 10 6.71 -0.77 7.17
N VAL A 11 5.63 -1.25 6.56
CA VAL A 11 5.57 -2.61 6.00
C VAL A 11 6.57 -2.78 4.86
N ALA A 12 6.68 -1.81 3.95
CA ALA A 12 7.63 -1.84 2.85
C ALA A 12 9.10 -1.81 3.30
N SER A 13 9.38 -1.42 4.54
CA SER A 13 10.74 -1.46 5.09
C SER A 13 11.15 -2.85 5.60
N LEU A 14 10.20 -3.79 5.74
CA LEU A 14 10.44 -5.12 6.31
C LEU A 14 11.21 -6.04 5.36
N SER A 15 10.88 -6.01 4.07
CA SER A 15 11.55 -6.82 3.05
C SER A 15 11.29 -6.30 1.63
N ALA A 16 12.05 -6.81 0.66
CA ALA A 16 11.83 -6.52 -0.75
C ALA A 16 10.45 -6.99 -1.24
N HIS A 17 9.98 -8.15 -0.73
CA HIS A 17 8.65 -8.68 -1.06
C HIS A 17 7.53 -7.80 -0.50
N CYS A 18 7.61 -7.45 0.79
CA CYS A 18 6.66 -6.52 1.41
C CYS A 18 6.61 -5.17 0.68
N ARG A 19 7.76 -4.69 0.19
CA ARG A 19 7.83 -3.47 -0.63
C ARG A 19 7.10 -3.62 -1.97
N ALA A 20 7.28 -4.74 -2.67
CA ALA A 20 6.57 -5.01 -3.91
C ALA A 20 5.05 -5.03 -3.68
N LEU A 21 4.58 -5.75 -2.66
CA LEU A 21 3.17 -5.79 -2.27
C LEU A 21 2.61 -4.40 -1.92
N CYS A 22 3.39 -3.56 -1.24
CA CYS A 22 2.97 -2.18 -0.94
C CYS A 22 2.85 -1.32 -2.21
N LEU A 23 3.75 -1.50 -3.19
CA LEU A 23 3.68 -0.80 -4.47
C LEU A 23 2.47 -1.26 -5.29
N ASP A 24 2.24 -2.57 -5.38
CA ASP A 24 1.08 -3.15 -6.07
C ASP A 24 -0.24 -2.68 -5.44
N PHE A 25 -0.30 -2.62 -4.11
CA PHE A 25 -1.43 -2.07 -3.38
C PHE A 25 -1.67 -0.59 -3.73
N ILE A 26 -0.61 0.22 -3.75
CA ILE A 26 -0.71 1.65 -4.11
C ILE A 26 -1.25 1.80 -5.54
N ASP A 27 -0.70 1.06 -6.50
CA ASP A 27 -1.11 1.14 -7.91
C ASP A 27 -2.58 0.72 -8.07
N ALA A 28 -3.02 -0.35 -7.37
CA ALA A 28 -4.42 -0.78 -7.37
C ALA A 28 -5.37 0.26 -6.73
N GLN A 29 -4.96 0.90 -5.63
CA GLN A 29 -5.76 1.93 -4.98
C GLN A 29 -5.88 3.20 -5.84
N LEU A 30 -4.80 3.61 -6.52
CA LEU A 30 -4.83 4.74 -7.45
C LEU A 30 -5.82 4.45 -8.60
N ALA A 31 -5.73 3.27 -9.23
CA ALA A 31 -6.67 2.88 -10.29
C ALA A 31 -8.13 2.87 -9.81
N LEU A 32 -8.39 2.39 -8.59
CA LEU A 32 -9.73 2.40 -8.01
C LEU A 32 -10.24 3.83 -7.75
N ILE A 33 -9.38 4.70 -7.22
CA ILE A 33 -9.72 6.11 -6.98
C ILE A 33 -10.06 6.80 -8.31
N ASP A 34 -9.26 6.60 -9.35
CA ASP A 34 -9.50 7.18 -10.67
C ASP A 34 -10.85 6.70 -11.24
N ALA A 35 -11.11 5.39 -11.21
CA ALA A 35 -12.40 4.83 -11.65
C ALA A 35 -13.58 5.41 -10.87
N ARG A 36 -13.43 5.66 -9.56
CA ARG A 36 -14.47 6.25 -8.70
C ARG A 36 -14.71 7.72 -9.04
N ILE A 37 -13.65 8.47 -9.32
CA ILE A 37 -13.74 9.88 -9.75
C ILE A 37 -14.42 9.95 -11.12
N GLU A 38 -14.00 9.15 -12.10
CA GLU A 38 -14.61 9.12 -13.43
C GLU A 38 -16.11 8.79 -13.35
N ALA A 39 -16.48 7.78 -12.57
CA ALA A 39 -17.88 7.42 -12.34
C ALA A 39 -18.69 8.57 -11.70
N ALA A 40 -18.08 9.35 -10.80
CA ALA A 40 -18.72 10.51 -10.18
C ALA A 40 -18.87 11.68 -11.16
N LEU A 41 -17.84 11.96 -11.96
CA LEU A 41 -17.88 12.99 -13.00
C LEU A 41 -18.94 12.68 -14.06
N ALA A 42 -19.08 11.41 -14.45
CA ALA A 42 -20.10 10.96 -15.39
C ALA A 42 -21.54 11.24 -14.89
N ARG A 43 -21.79 11.15 -13.58
CA ARG A 43 -23.11 11.47 -12.98
C ARG A 43 -23.42 12.96 -12.93
N ARG A 44 -22.41 13.84 -13.04
CA ARG A 44 -22.53 15.31 -13.04
C ARG A 44 -23.32 15.90 -11.85
N ARG A 45 -23.28 15.25 -10.69
CA ARG A 45 -23.95 15.76 -9.47
C ARG A 45 -23.03 16.73 -8.73
N LEU A 46 -23.58 17.85 -8.29
CA LEU A 46 -22.81 18.82 -7.48
C LEU A 46 -22.39 18.23 -6.13
N ASP A 47 -23.20 17.31 -5.59
CA ASP A 47 -22.94 16.62 -4.31
C ASP A 47 -21.73 15.68 -4.37
N ASP A 48 -21.27 15.28 -5.56
CA ASP A 48 -20.07 14.46 -5.72
C ASP A 48 -18.77 15.28 -5.54
N ARG A 49 -18.83 16.62 -5.51
CA ARG A 49 -17.63 17.50 -5.43
C ARG A 49 -16.82 17.29 -4.15
N PRO A 50 -17.41 17.23 -2.93
CA PRO A 50 -16.64 16.99 -1.71
C PRO A 50 -15.96 15.61 -1.73
N ALA A 51 -16.69 14.57 -2.15
CA ALA A 51 -16.15 13.21 -2.22
C ALA A 51 -14.98 13.10 -3.23
N THR A 52 -15.13 13.67 -4.42
CA THR A 52 -14.03 13.67 -5.41
C THR A 52 -12.84 14.52 -4.97
N ARG A 53 -13.02 15.54 -4.12
CA ARG A 53 -11.90 16.29 -3.53
C ARG A 53 -11.14 15.44 -2.51
N GLU A 54 -11.85 14.73 -1.65
CA GLU A 54 -11.25 13.83 -0.66
C GLU A 54 -10.48 12.69 -1.32
N LEU A 55 -11.07 12.05 -2.33
CA LEU A 55 -10.41 11.01 -3.14
C LEU A 55 -9.12 11.50 -3.79
N ARG A 56 -9.10 12.71 -4.35
CA ARG A 56 -7.87 13.33 -4.87
C ARG A 56 -6.83 13.57 -3.77
N GLY A 57 -7.27 13.93 -2.57
CA GLY A 57 -6.39 14.06 -1.41
C GLY A 57 -5.72 12.73 -1.04
N PHE A 58 -6.46 11.62 -1.09
CA PHE A 58 -5.90 10.29 -0.89
C PHE A 58 -4.94 9.88 -2.00
N ALA A 59 -5.28 10.13 -3.26
CA ALA A 59 -4.38 9.87 -4.39
C ALA A 59 -3.04 10.61 -4.23
N GLN A 60 -3.06 11.88 -3.83
CA GLN A 60 -1.84 12.65 -3.56
C GLN A 60 -1.01 12.11 -2.39
N ALA A 61 -1.65 11.53 -1.37
CA ALA A 61 -0.95 10.90 -0.27
C ALA A 61 -0.30 9.56 -0.69
N LEU A 62 -1.02 8.75 -1.47
CA LEU A 62 -0.52 7.49 -2.01
C LEU A 62 0.64 7.71 -2.99
N GLU A 63 0.54 8.69 -3.88
CA GLU A 63 1.62 9.02 -4.81
C GLU A 63 2.89 9.46 -4.07
N ARG A 64 2.74 10.30 -3.04
CA ARG A 64 3.89 10.66 -2.19
C ARG A 64 4.51 9.45 -1.50
N ALA A 65 3.70 8.52 -0.99
CA ALA A 65 4.19 7.28 -0.42
C ALA A 65 4.95 6.44 -1.47
N ARG A 66 4.40 6.31 -2.69
CA ARG A 66 5.04 5.63 -3.83
C ARG A 66 6.42 6.20 -4.13
N GLN A 67 6.52 7.53 -4.22
CA GLN A 67 7.79 8.21 -4.49
C GLN A 67 8.81 7.97 -3.36
N VAL A 68 8.39 8.03 -2.10
CA VAL A 68 9.26 7.70 -0.95
C VAL A 68 9.75 6.25 -1.03
N LEU A 69 8.85 5.31 -1.33
CA LEU A 69 9.20 3.91 -1.48
C LEU A 69 10.20 3.72 -2.60
N LEU A 70 9.99 4.29 -3.78
CA LEU A 70 10.91 4.16 -4.93
C LEU A 70 12.27 4.80 -4.67
N ALA A 71 12.32 5.96 -4.03
CA ALA A 71 13.56 6.68 -3.74
C ALA A 71 14.40 6.04 -2.63
N THR A 72 13.78 5.29 -1.70
CA THR A 72 14.49 4.68 -0.58
C THR A 72 15.03 3.31 -1.00
N PRO A 73 16.36 3.07 -0.99
CA PRO A 73 16.89 1.74 -1.22
C PRO A 73 16.39 0.79 -0.11
N PRO A 74 16.10 -0.48 -0.43
CA PRO A 74 15.64 -1.43 0.59
C PRO A 74 16.75 -1.54 1.63
N ARG A 75 16.46 -1.13 2.86
CA ARG A 75 17.43 -1.25 3.94
C ARG A 75 17.45 -2.71 4.39
N SER A 76 18.56 -3.39 4.14
CA SER A 76 18.86 -4.71 4.71
C SER A 76 19.16 -4.57 6.21
N THR A 77 18.19 -4.10 7.00
CA THR A 77 18.40 -3.81 8.43
C THR A 77 17.28 -4.40 9.25
N HIS A 78 17.21 -5.71 9.27
CA HIS A 78 17.33 -6.55 10.46
C HIS A 78 16.93 -7.97 10.06
N THR A 79 17.67 -8.96 10.55
CA THR A 79 17.16 -10.32 10.72
C THR A 79 15.97 -10.24 11.67
N HIS A 80 14.81 -9.78 11.21
CA HIS A 80 13.57 -10.14 11.84
C HIS A 80 13.47 -11.64 11.63
N LEU A 81 13.70 -12.42 12.68
CA LEU A 81 13.35 -13.85 12.72
C LEU A 81 11.91 -14.10 12.24
N ASN A 82 11.08 -13.05 12.17
CA ASN A 82 9.72 -13.05 11.68
C ASN A 82 9.54 -12.57 10.23
N ALA A 83 10.57 -12.11 9.50
CA ALA A 83 10.41 -11.61 8.13
C ALA A 83 9.87 -12.71 7.20
N ALA A 84 10.47 -13.90 7.23
CA ALA A 84 10.00 -15.05 6.48
C ALA A 84 8.59 -15.50 6.90
N ALA A 85 8.24 -15.39 8.20
CA ALA A 85 6.89 -15.70 8.68
C ALA A 85 5.85 -14.66 8.24
N ILE A 86 6.23 -13.39 8.18
CA ILE A 86 5.39 -12.30 7.67
C ILE A 86 5.19 -12.46 6.16
N GLU A 87 6.24 -12.76 5.41
CA GLU A 87 6.17 -13.05 3.97
C GLU A 87 5.27 -14.26 3.70
N ALA A 88 5.47 -15.36 4.44
CA ALA A 88 4.61 -16.54 4.32
C ALA A 88 3.14 -16.22 4.61
N TRP A 89 2.84 -15.45 5.66
CA TRP A 89 1.48 -15.04 5.97
C TRP A 89 0.87 -14.13 4.89
N LEU A 90 1.66 -13.20 4.33
CA LEU A 90 1.24 -12.32 3.22
C LEU A 90 0.96 -13.12 1.93
N ASP A 91 1.70 -14.19 1.69
CA ASP A 91 1.47 -15.13 0.58
C ASP A 91 0.28 -16.08 0.83
N GLY A 92 -0.38 -15.98 1.99
CA GLY A 92 -1.46 -16.88 2.38
C GLY A 92 -0.99 -18.28 2.80
N ARG A 93 0.31 -18.46 3.08
CA ARG A 93 0.90 -19.71 3.57
C ARG A 93 0.79 -19.79 5.10
N PRO A 94 0.37 -20.92 5.68
CA PRO A 94 0.33 -21.08 7.13
C PRO A 94 1.75 -21.05 7.72
N ALA A 95 1.92 -20.34 8.84
CA ALA A 95 3.20 -20.16 9.52
C ALA A 95 3.83 -21.46 10.08
N THR A 96 3.12 -22.59 9.97
CA THR A 96 3.48 -23.89 10.57
C THR A 96 4.64 -24.60 9.86
N ASP A 97 5.04 -24.16 8.66
CA ASP A 97 6.17 -24.73 7.91
C ASP A 97 7.54 -24.16 8.34
N LEU A 98 7.58 -23.19 9.26
CA LEU A 98 8.81 -22.55 9.76
C LEU A 98 9.27 -23.18 11.09
N GLN A 99 9.46 -24.51 11.11
CA GLN A 99 10.19 -25.17 12.20
C GLN A 99 11.57 -25.61 11.66
N PRO A 100 12.70 -25.14 12.22
CA PRO A 100 14.00 -25.70 11.87
C PRO A 100 14.12 -27.11 12.45
N ALA A 101 14.65 -28.02 11.64
CA ALA A 101 15.12 -29.35 12.09
C ALA A 101 16.40 -29.22 12.91
#